data_AF-A0A1V6EW73-F1
#
_entry.id   AF-A0A1V6EW73-F1
#
_cell.length_a   1.000
_cell.length_b   1.000
_cell.length_c   1.000
_cell.angle_alpha   90.00
_cell.angle_beta   90.00
_cell.angle_gamma   90.00
#
_symmetry.space_group_name_H-M   'P 1'
#
loop_
_entity.id
_entity.type
_entity.pdbx_description
1 polymer ?
#
loop_
_entity_poly.entity_id
_entity_poly.type
_entity_poly.pdbx_seq_one_letter_code
_entity_poly.pdbx_strand_id
1 'polypeptide(L)'
;MVLNNAALVTLTCVFIVVSAVAHEPVPGPDFEGCISQNSSDTLYAKLPFFNMMIQGGPVTYAADIVYDFCAYMDTLYCSLEPLAGLADEISEFSGLVQCLNADLNGPMTGTGEIPLTGNGIPDGQCELGVVAAVLNTPGHPLYEETMNKFRYNFYQAKELLIAALSDVPPFGSFPGGDLRNLVRIVAPNLPRALAAILAGYAVLGDNKTLDMLDEMLSMLSMLGLTPPEGGIRSLSQSVPALAHNGDANSDGFTNRQAFDYYVSYSGCAYSDYPAIAVDPDQPIQLLTLEGGGVFTVGTRVELTAVLNEEVVAPESPDAFTWYNGLDPLTESTEGYLVLEDTDESDSGNYKIVVPVEWLLDPEDNTPIILSASTAVQINPPVPAISGKWWLTLLLSVVALSGMVVIRYRKQERLIPKQENQ
;
A
#
# COMPACT_ATOMS: atom_id res chain seq x y z
N MET A 1 17.23 -32.19 7.84
CA MET A 1 15.80 -32.40 7.50
C MET A 1 15.28 -30.99 7.25
N VAL A 2 15.37 -30.57 6.00
CA VAL A 2 15.03 -29.21 5.55
C VAL A 2 13.51 -29.13 5.55
N LEU A 3 12.93 -28.49 6.57
CA LEU A 3 11.52 -28.13 6.54
C LEU A 3 11.40 -26.97 5.55
N ASN A 4 10.57 -27.17 4.53
CA ASN A 4 10.28 -26.20 3.49
C ASN A 4 9.85 -24.85 4.09
N ASN A 5 10.61 -23.79 3.80
CA ASN A 5 10.26 -22.39 4.04
C ASN A 5 8.97 -21.94 3.31
N ALA A 6 8.43 -22.78 2.42
CA ALA A 6 7.17 -22.52 1.72
C ALA A 6 5.95 -22.35 2.66
N ALA A 7 6.01 -22.81 3.91
CA ALA A 7 4.89 -22.72 4.84
C ALA A 7 4.73 -21.33 5.51
N LEU A 8 5.76 -20.46 5.49
CA LEU A 8 5.65 -19.11 6.05
C LEU A 8 5.07 -18.11 5.04
N VAL A 9 5.27 -18.34 3.74
CA VAL A 9 4.81 -17.46 2.66
C VAL A 9 3.30 -17.63 2.37
N THR A 10 2.68 -18.75 2.76
CA THR A 10 1.28 -19.06 2.38
C THR A 10 0.19 -18.47 3.30
N LEU A 11 0.53 -17.72 4.35
CA LEU A 11 -0.43 -17.25 5.36
C LEU A 11 -0.68 -15.74 5.37
N THR A 12 -0.28 -14.99 4.33
CA THR A 12 -0.41 -13.52 4.34
C THR A 12 -1.67 -12.99 3.68
N CYS A 13 -2.34 -13.76 2.81
CA CYS A 13 -3.54 -13.29 2.08
C CYS A 13 -4.88 -13.72 2.72
N VAL A 14 -4.98 -13.74 4.06
CA VAL A 14 -6.29 -13.92 4.72
C VAL A 14 -6.77 -12.55 5.22
N PHE A 15 -7.29 -11.75 4.30
CA PHE A 15 -7.86 -10.45 4.62
C PHE A 15 -9.38 -10.51 4.78
N ILE A 16 -9.87 -9.98 5.91
CA ILE A 16 -11.23 -9.47 6.03
C ILE A 16 -11.14 -7.96 5.82
N VAL A 17 -10.82 -7.53 4.60
CA VAL A 17 -11.14 -6.17 4.19
C VAL A 17 -12.57 -6.23 3.70
N VAL A 18 -13.47 -5.47 4.33
CA VAL A 18 -14.81 -5.25 3.80
C VAL A 18 -14.63 -4.33 2.60
N SER A 19 -14.22 -4.89 1.45
CA SER A 19 -14.13 -4.16 0.21
C SER A 19 -15.53 -3.67 -0.14
N ALA A 20 -15.68 -2.35 -0.24
CA ALA A 20 -16.68 -1.81 -1.15
C ALA A 20 -16.45 -2.55 -2.48
N VAL A 21 -17.50 -3.18 -3.01
CA VAL A 21 -17.43 -4.10 -4.17
C VAL A 21 -16.52 -3.48 -5.23
N ALA A 22 -15.33 -4.03 -5.41
CA ALA A 22 -14.39 -3.56 -6.42
C ALA A 22 -15.05 -3.69 -7.78
N HIS A 23 -14.94 -2.67 -8.62
CA HIS A 23 -15.46 -2.72 -9.98
C HIS A 23 -14.85 -3.89 -10.74
N GLU A 24 -15.71 -4.71 -11.33
CA GLU A 24 -15.28 -5.79 -12.22
C GLU A 24 -14.95 -5.17 -13.58
N PRO A 25 -13.69 -5.24 -14.04
CA PRO A 25 -13.29 -4.62 -15.29
C PRO A 25 -14.13 -5.11 -16.45
N VAL A 26 -14.50 -4.22 -17.36
CA VAL A 26 -15.14 -4.63 -18.61
C VAL A 26 -14.17 -5.51 -19.40
N PRO A 27 -14.64 -6.63 -19.98
CA PRO A 27 -13.76 -7.63 -20.58
C PRO A 27 -13.02 -7.08 -21.80
N GLY A 28 -13.71 -6.36 -22.70
CA GLY A 28 -13.17 -6.01 -24.01
C GLY A 28 -12.66 -7.24 -24.78
N PRO A 29 -11.94 -7.05 -25.90
CA PRO A 29 -11.74 -5.80 -26.65
C PRO A 29 -13.04 -5.35 -27.36
N ASP A 30 -12.95 -4.36 -28.26
CA ASP A 30 -14.05 -3.94 -29.16
C ASP A 30 -15.36 -3.54 -28.45
N PHE A 31 -15.23 -2.89 -27.28
CA PHE A 31 -16.32 -2.46 -26.41
C PHE A 31 -17.18 -3.61 -25.86
N GLU A 32 -16.66 -4.85 -25.87
CA GLU A 32 -17.35 -5.99 -25.25
C GLU A 32 -17.59 -5.73 -23.76
N GLY A 33 -18.84 -5.92 -23.34
CA GLY A 33 -19.30 -5.66 -21.98
C GLY A 33 -19.75 -4.21 -21.71
N CYS A 34 -19.57 -3.29 -22.67
CA CYS A 34 -20.13 -1.95 -22.55
C CYS A 34 -21.66 -1.97 -22.65
N ILE A 35 -22.30 -1.21 -21.78
CA ILE A 35 -23.74 -0.95 -21.82
C ILE A 35 -24.02 0.43 -22.41
N SER A 36 -25.28 0.78 -22.64
CA SER A 36 -25.61 2.12 -23.11
C SER A 36 -25.33 3.17 -22.02
N GLN A 37 -24.63 4.25 -22.39
CA GLN A 37 -24.33 5.41 -21.54
C GLN A 37 -25.58 6.13 -21.00
N ASN A 38 -26.75 5.91 -21.62
CA ASN A 38 -28.04 6.46 -21.20
C ASN A 38 -28.90 5.44 -20.42
N SER A 39 -28.38 4.25 -20.16
CA SER A 39 -29.08 3.26 -19.35
C SER A 39 -29.15 3.71 -17.89
N SER A 40 -30.21 3.31 -17.18
CA SER A 40 -30.33 3.51 -15.74
C SER A 40 -29.49 2.51 -14.93
N ASP A 41 -28.72 1.64 -15.59
CA ASP A 41 -27.91 0.62 -14.95
C ASP A 41 -26.64 1.22 -14.35
N THR A 42 -26.23 0.64 -13.22
CA THR A 42 -25.23 1.18 -12.28
C THR A 42 -23.78 0.92 -12.69
N LEU A 43 -23.51 0.57 -13.95
CA LEU A 43 -22.18 0.12 -14.37
C LEU A 43 -21.15 1.26 -14.44
N TYR A 44 -21.61 2.51 -14.56
CA TYR A 44 -20.73 3.68 -14.56
C TYR A 44 -20.55 4.23 -13.15
N ALA A 45 -19.29 4.38 -12.74
CA ALA A 45 -18.99 4.94 -11.44
C ALA A 45 -19.51 6.38 -11.30
N LYS A 46 -19.87 6.74 -10.06
CA LYS A 46 -20.25 8.11 -9.72
C LYS A 46 -19.04 9.01 -9.94
N LEU A 47 -19.18 9.95 -10.88
CA LEU A 47 -18.15 10.91 -11.25
C LEU A 47 -18.46 12.30 -10.66
N PRO A 48 -17.44 13.13 -10.36
CA PRO A 48 -17.67 14.54 -10.10
C PRO A 48 -18.38 15.20 -11.28
N PHE A 49 -19.37 16.04 -10.97
CA PHE A 49 -20.24 16.65 -11.97
C PHE A 49 -19.77 18.07 -12.31
N PHE A 50 -19.77 18.39 -13.61
CA PHE A 50 -19.64 19.75 -14.09
C PHE A 50 -20.47 19.95 -15.36
N ASN A 51 -20.90 21.19 -15.61
CA ASN A 51 -21.56 21.54 -16.86
C ASN A 51 -20.52 21.93 -17.91
N MET A 52 -20.28 21.07 -18.89
CA MET A 52 -19.30 21.32 -19.95
C MET A 52 -19.63 22.51 -20.86
N MET A 53 -20.85 23.05 -20.79
CA MET A 53 -21.23 24.26 -21.53
C MET A 53 -20.80 25.56 -20.83
N ILE A 54 -20.23 25.48 -19.62
CA ILE A 54 -19.86 26.65 -18.81
C ILE A 54 -18.38 26.57 -18.44
N GLN A 55 -17.53 27.30 -19.18
CA GLN A 55 -16.13 27.51 -18.82
C GLN A 55 -16.04 28.20 -17.45
N GLY A 56 -15.10 27.79 -16.59
CA GLY A 56 -14.96 28.30 -15.23
C GLY A 56 -16.10 27.90 -14.28
N GLY A 57 -17.03 27.03 -14.73
CA GLY A 57 -18.15 26.57 -13.91
C GLY A 57 -17.71 25.72 -12.72
N PRO A 58 -18.51 25.65 -11.64
CA PRO A 58 -18.16 24.87 -10.45
C PRO A 58 -18.17 23.36 -10.74
N VAL A 59 -17.39 22.62 -9.96
CA VAL A 59 -17.44 21.15 -9.90
C VAL A 59 -18.21 20.75 -8.65
N THR A 60 -19.16 19.83 -8.81
CA THR A 60 -19.95 19.27 -7.72
C THR A 60 -19.45 17.86 -7.41
N TYR A 61 -19.07 17.64 -6.16
CA TYR A 61 -18.68 16.32 -5.65
C TYR A 61 -19.81 15.79 -4.79
N ALA A 62 -20.28 14.57 -5.09
CA ALA A 62 -21.29 13.92 -4.27
C ALA A 62 -20.70 13.56 -2.90
N ALA A 63 -21.50 13.68 -1.83
CA ALA A 63 -21.04 13.36 -0.48
C ALA A 63 -20.76 11.86 -0.28
N ASP A 64 -21.39 11.02 -1.10
CA ASP A 64 -21.28 9.56 -1.11
C ASP A 64 -20.47 9.06 -2.32
N ILE A 65 -19.59 9.89 -2.89
CA ILE A 65 -18.70 9.47 -3.96
C ILE A 65 -17.71 8.43 -3.40
N VAL A 66 -17.56 7.33 -4.14
CA VAL A 66 -16.48 6.36 -3.96
C VAL A 66 -15.60 6.47 -5.19
N TYR A 67 -14.31 6.71 -4.98
CA TYR A 67 -13.34 6.83 -6.05
C TYR A 67 -12.95 5.44 -6.53
N ASP A 68 -13.13 5.19 -7.82
CA ASP A 68 -12.78 3.93 -8.45
C ASP A 68 -12.24 4.24 -9.86
N PHE A 69 -10.91 4.28 -9.98
CA PHE A 69 -10.27 4.65 -11.23
C PHE A 69 -10.38 3.56 -12.29
N CYS A 70 -10.48 2.29 -11.89
CA CYS A 70 -10.79 1.21 -12.82
C CYS A 70 -12.16 1.45 -13.47
N ALA A 71 -13.18 1.73 -12.66
CA ALA A 71 -14.51 2.06 -13.16
C ALA A 71 -14.53 3.37 -13.98
N TYR A 72 -13.70 4.37 -13.63
CA TYR A 72 -13.57 5.59 -14.42
C TYR A 72 -12.94 5.32 -15.79
N MET A 73 -11.91 4.48 -15.86
CA MET A 73 -11.27 4.04 -17.10
C MET A 73 -12.24 3.27 -17.99
N ASP A 74 -13.00 2.34 -17.43
CA ASP A 74 -14.02 1.63 -18.20
C ASP A 74 -15.20 2.53 -18.61
N THR A 75 -15.53 3.53 -17.80
CA THR A 75 -16.50 4.56 -18.19
C THR A 75 -15.98 5.37 -19.38
N LEU A 76 -14.69 5.71 -19.41
CA LEU A 76 -14.05 6.37 -20.54
C LEU A 76 -14.06 5.46 -21.78
N TYR A 77 -13.56 4.23 -21.64
CA TYR A 77 -13.55 3.20 -22.70
C TYR A 77 -14.91 3.03 -23.35
N CYS A 78 -15.95 2.74 -22.55
CA CYS A 78 -17.30 2.57 -23.06
C CYS A 78 -17.95 3.88 -23.57
N SER A 79 -17.40 5.04 -23.22
CA SER A 79 -17.87 6.32 -23.77
C SER A 79 -17.29 6.60 -25.17
N LEU A 80 -16.26 5.87 -25.58
CA LEU A 80 -15.66 5.98 -26.91
C LEU A 80 -16.41 5.15 -27.97
N GLU A 81 -17.11 4.09 -27.58
CA GLU A 81 -17.92 3.24 -28.48
C GLU A 81 -18.81 4.05 -29.46
N PRO A 82 -19.68 4.99 -29.01
CA PRO A 82 -20.53 5.76 -29.92
C PRO A 82 -19.76 6.74 -30.82
N LEU A 83 -18.49 7.00 -30.51
CA LEU A 83 -17.59 7.88 -31.25
C LEU A 83 -16.65 7.10 -32.20
N ALA A 84 -16.50 5.79 -32.01
CA ALA A 84 -15.57 4.95 -32.77
C ALA A 84 -15.82 5.00 -34.29
N GLY A 85 -17.06 5.21 -34.73
CA GLY A 85 -17.38 5.38 -36.15
C GLY A 85 -16.95 6.71 -36.79
N LEU A 86 -16.39 7.65 -36.01
CA LEU A 86 -15.92 8.94 -36.52
C LEU A 86 -14.47 8.88 -37.03
N ALA A 87 -13.65 7.99 -36.47
CA ALA A 87 -12.23 7.84 -36.78
C ALA A 87 -11.71 6.48 -36.29
N ASP A 88 -10.89 5.80 -37.10
CA ASP A 88 -10.33 4.50 -36.73
C ASP A 88 -9.40 4.63 -35.49
N GLU A 89 -8.75 5.78 -35.35
CA GLU A 89 -7.85 6.14 -34.25
C GLU A 89 -8.55 6.13 -32.87
N ILE A 90 -9.87 6.35 -32.83
CA ILE A 90 -10.64 6.29 -31.58
C ILE A 90 -10.71 4.86 -31.05
N SER A 91 -10.81 3.87 -31.95
CA SER A 91 -10.84 2.46 -31.57
C SER A 91 -9.47 2.01 -31.07
N GLU A 92 -8.39 2.45 -31.71
CA GLU A 92 -7.02 2.18 -31.26
C GLU A 92 -6.73 2.80 -29.88
N PHE A 93 -7.16 4.05 -29.68
CA PHE A 93 -7.03 4.72 -28.39
C PHE A 93 -7.86 4.04 -27.29
N SER A 94 -9.03 3.48 -27.62
CA SER A 94 -9.90 2.85 -26.63
C SER A 94 -9.20 1.68 -25.90
N GLY A 95 -8.43 0.86 -26.62
CA GLY A 95 -7.71 -0.27 -26.03
C GLY A 95 -6.67 0.16 -24.99
N LEU A 96 -6.12 1.38 -25.12
CA LEU A 96 -5.12 1.93 -24.21
C LEU A 96 -5.71 2.38 -22.87
N VAL A 97 -6.98 2.77 -22.86
CA VAL A 97 -7.62 3.38 -21.68
C VAL A 97 -8.61 2.45 -20.97
N GLN A 98 -8.72 1.19 -21.41
CA GLN A 98 -9.51 0.17 -20.73
C GLN A 98 -8.85 -0.22 -19.41
N CYS A 99 -9.60 -0.31 -18.31
CA CYS A 99 -9.02 -0.60 -16.99
C CYS A 99 -8.14 -1.86 -16.98
N LEU A 100 -8.61 -2.93 -17.64
CA LEU A 100 -7.96 -4.23 -17.64
C LEU A 100 -6.54 -4.21 -18.23
N ASN A 101 -6.31 -3.35 -19.22
CA ASN A 101 -5.11 -3.37 -20.07
C ASN A 101 -4.27 -2.10 -19.98
N ALA A 102 -4.78 -1.04 -19.34
CA ALA A 102 -4.08 0.22 -19.29
C ALA A 102 -2.83 0.13 -18.41
N ASP A 103 -1.72 0.48 -19.03
CA ASP A 103 -0.38 0.64 -18.44
C ASP A 103 0.35 1.62 -19.37
N LEU A 104 0.23 2.92 -19.09
CA LEU A 104 0.54 4.01 -20.03
C LEU A 104 1.74 4.86 -19.61
N ASN A 105 2.12 4.80 -18.33
CA ASN A 105 3.09 5.70 -17.70
C ASN A 105 4.52 5.12 -17.65
N GLY A 106 4.87 4.28 -18.62
CA GLY A 106 6.21 3.77 -18.87
C GLY A 106 7.14 4.75 -19.60
N PRO A 107 8.38 4.32 -19.93
CA PRO A 107 9.30 5.13 -20.72
C PRO A 107 8.78 5.41 -22.15
N MET A 108 8.84 6.66 -22.59
CA MET A 108 8.42 7.02 -23.94
C MET A 108 9.29 6.33 -25.01
N THR A 109 8.67 5.78 -26.07
CA THR A 109 9.43 5.13 -27.16
C THR A 109 10.18 6.12 -28.06
N GLY A 110 9.78 7.39 -28.05
CA GLY A 110 10.34 8.46 -28.89
C GLY A 110 10.07 8.31 -30.40
N THR A 111 9.52 7.18 -30.86
CA THR A 111 9.23 6.87 -32.26
C THR A 111 8.03 5.91 -32.35
N GLY A 112 6.94 6.34 -32.99
CA GLY A 112 5.72 5.55 -33.16
C GLY A 112 4.49 6.44 -33.38
N GLU A 113 3.38 5.84 -33.82
CA GLU A 113 2.08 6.51 -33.92
C GLU A 113 1.43 6.71 -32.54
N ILE A 114 1.73 5.78 -31.61
CA ILE A 114 1.39 5.88 -30.19
C ILE A 114 2.71 5.75 -29.39
N PRO A 115 3.26 6.84 -28.87
CA PRO A 115 4.56 6.84 -28.19
C PRO A 115 4.51 6.42 -26.70
N LEU A 116 3.36 5.93 -26.23
CA LEU A 116 3.11 5.50 -24.85
C LEU A 116 3.58 4.05 -24.64
N THR A 117 4.12 3.75 -23.46
CA THR A 117 4.47 2.37 -23.04
C THR A 117 4.04 2.12 -21.61
N GLY A 118 4.04 0.86 -21.21
CA GLY A 118 3.80 0.47 -19.83
C GLY A 118 5.06 0.43 -18.97
N ASN A 119 4.88 0.60 -17.67
CA ASN A 119 5.91 0.37 -16.67
C ASN A 119 5.85 -1.06 -16.07
N GLY A 120 4.82 -1.84 -16.39
CA GLY A 120 4.58 -3.19 -15.88
C GLY A 120 3.56 -3.27 -14.74
N ILE A 121 3.00 -2.15 -14.28
CA ILE A 121 1.95 -2.08 -13.26
C ILE A 121 0.65 -1.60 -13.93
N PRO A 122 -0.47 -2.33 -13.79
CA PRO A 122 -1.76 -1.86 -14.31
C PRO A 122 -2.20 -0.53 -13.69
N ASP A 123 -2.49 0.47 -14.52
CA ASP A 123 -2.82 1.82 -14.07
C ASP A 123 -4.12 1.85 -13.27
N GLY A 124 -5.21 1.31 -13.84
CA GLY A 124 -6.55 1.46 -13.29
C GLY A 124 -6.76 0.74 -11.96
N GLN A 125 -6.36 -0.55 -11.91
CA GLN A 125 -6.55 -1.39 -10.73
C GLN A 125 -5.46 -1.18 -9.66
N CYS A 126 -4.25 -0.76 -10.05
CA CYS A 126 -3.11 -0.71 -9.13
C CYS A 126 -2.64 0.73 -8.87
N GLU A 127 -1.99 1.41 -9.81
CA GLU A 127 -1.39 2.73 -9.52
C GLU A 127 -2.42 3.80 -9.16
N LEU A 128 -3.43 3.99 -9.99
CA LEU A 128 -4.57 4.86 -9.68
C LEU A 128 -5.46 4.24 -8.60
N GLY A 129 -5.42 2.92 -8.44
CA GLY A 129 -6.01 2.21 -7.31
C GLY A 129 -5.48 2.72 -5.97
N VAL A 130 -4.16 2.90 -5.82
CA VAL A 130 -3.52 3.47 -4.61
C VAL A 130 -4.05 4.87 -4.31
N VAL A 131 -4.23 5.70 -5.35
CA VAL A 131 -4.85 7.03 -5.20
C VAL A 131 -6.29 6.93 -4.71
N ALA A 132 -7.09 6.01 -5.27
CA ALA A 132 -8.45 5.76 -4.82
C ALA A 132 -8.48 5.25 -3.37
N ALA A 133 -7.59 4.34 -2.98
CA ALA A 133 -7.53 3.80 -1.62
C ALA A 133 -7.32 4.91 -0.58
N VAL A 134 -6.43 5.86 -0.87
CA VAL A 134 -6.27 7.07 -0.02
C VAL A 134 -7.51 7.95 -0.07
N LEU A 135 -8.05 8.28 -1.24
CA LEU A 135 -9.23 9.16 -1.38
C LEU A 135 -10.50 8.59 -0.74
N ASN A 136 -10.59 7.26 -0.57
CA ASN A 136 -11.70 6.58 0.07
C ASN A 136 -11.49 6.37 1.58
N THR A 137 -10.35 6.79 2.14
CA THR A 137 -9.98 6.57 3.54
C THR A 137 -9.71 7.89 4.27
N PRO A 138 -10.75 8.58 4.80
CA PRO A 138 -10.58 9.87 5.50
C PRO A 138 -9.61 9.88 6.68
N GLY A 139 -9.32 8.71 7.27
CA GLY A 139 -8.35 8.56 8.35
C GLY A 139 -6.90 8.42 7.88
N HIS A 140 -6.64 8.25 6.57
CA HIS A 140 -5.30 8.04 6.04
C HIS A 140 -4.46 9.33 6.14
N PRO A 141 -3.17 9.28 6.52
CA PRO A 141 -2.32 10.47 6.66
C PRO A 141 -2.24 11.36 5.41
N LEU A 142 -2.29 10.75 4.22
CA LEU A 142 -2.25 11.45 2.93
C LEU A 142 -3.63 11.94 2.45
N TYR A 143 -4.74 11.63 3.15
CA TYR A 143 -6.11 11.89 2.66
C TYR A 143 -6.35 13.35 2.25
N GLU A 144 -6.12 14.29 3.16
CA GLU A 144 -6.42 15.71 2.92
C GLU A 144 -5.57 16.30 1.79
N GLU A 145 -4.30 15.91 1.72
CA GLU A 145 -3.39 16.36 0.66
C GLU A 145 -3.84 15.82 -0.70
N THR A 146 -4.09 14.52 -0.79
CA THR A 146 -4.56 13.84 -2.01
C THR A 146 -5.90 14.39 -2.47
N MET A 147 -6.85 14.58 -1.56
CA MET A 147 -8.17 15.14 -1.87
C MET A 147 -8.08 16.55 -2.46
N ASN A 148 -7.26 17.43 -1.86
CA ASN A 148 -7.10 18.80 -2.33
C ASN A 148 -6.42 18.85 -3.70
N LYS A 149 -5.35 18.07 -3.91
CA LYS A 149 -4.61 18.02 -5.17
C LYS A 149 -5.42 17.36 -6.28
N PHE A 150 -6.14 16.28 -5.99
CA PHE A 150 -7.07 15.65 -6.93
C PHE A 150 -8.14 16.64 -7.39
N ARG A 151 -8.77 17.38 -6.47
CA ARG A 151 -9.81 18.37 -6.81
C ARG A 151 -9.26 19.52 -7.66
N TYR A 152 -8.06 20.00 -7.33
CA TYR A 152 -7.37 21.00 -8.12
C TYR A 152 -7.10 20.49 -9.54
N ASN A 153 -6.47 19.32 -9.67
CA ASN A 153 -6.14 18.72 -10.97
C ASN A 153 -7.40 18.43 -11.78
N PHE A 154 -8.46 17.93 -11.16
CA PHE A 154 -9.75 17.68 -11.81
C PHE A 154 -10.32 18.96 -12.41
N TYR A 155 -10.26 20.07 -11.66
CA TYR A 155 -10.70 21.37 -12.17
C TYR A 155 -9.87 21.80 -13.39
N GLN A 156 -8.53 21.65 -13.35
CA GLN A 156 -7.67 22.02 -14.48
C GLN A 156 -7.93 21.15 -15.71
N ALA A 157 -7.99 19.82 -15.54
CA ALA A 157 -8.30 18.88 -16.61
C ALA A 157 -9.67 19.19 -17.25
N LYS A 158 -10.68 19.47 -16.43
CA LYS A 158 -12.00 19.91 -16.89
C LYS A 158 -11.92 21.18 -17.76
N GLU A 159 -11.19 22.21 -17.34
CA GLU A 159 -11.07 23.46 -18.11
C GLU A 159 -10.39 23.24 -19.47
N LEU A 160 -9.37 22.39 -19.52
CA LEU A 160 -8.69 22.01 -20.77
C LEU A 160 -9.64 21.25 -21.72
N LEU A 161 -10.41 20.30 -21.20
CA LEU A 161 -11.38 19.54 -21.99
C LEU A 161 -12.52 20.41 -22.54
N ILE A 162 -13.04 21.35 -21.74
CA ILE A 162 -14.07 22.29 -22.23
C ILE A 162 -13.51 23.18 -23.33
N ALA A 163 -12.27 23.68 -23.16
CA ALA A 163 -11.62 24.51 -24.15
C ALA A 163 -11.42 23.75 -25.48
N ALA A 164 -10.85 22.54 -25.41
CA ALA A 164 -10.61 21.69 -26.59
C ALA A 164 -11.91 21.41 -27.36
N LEU A 165 -12.96 20.96 -26.67
CA LEU A 165 -14.22 20.62 -27.32
C LEU A 165 -14.99 21.84 -27.86
N SER A 166 -14.65 23.07 -27.46
CA SER A 166 -15.38 24.27 -27.87
C SER A 166 -15.00 24.80 -29.26
N ASP A 167 -13.81 24.46 -29.75
CA ASP A 167 -13.29 24.96 -31.03
C ASP A 167 -12.39 23.90 -31.69
N VAL A 168 -13.01 22.78 -32.07
CA VAL A 168 -12.31 21.64 -32.65
C VAL A 168 -11.95 21.94 -34.11
N PRO A 169 -10.70 21.77 -34.56
CA PRO A 169 -10.33 21.97 -35.95
C PRO A 169 -10.97 20.90 -36.85
N PRO A 170 -11.04 21.11 -38.17
CA PRO A 170 -11.50 20.09 -39.10
C PRO A 170 -10.60 18.84 -39.04
N PHE A 171 -11.21 17.66 -38.94
CA PHE A 171 -10.53 16.36 -38.94
C PHE A 171 -11.42 15.29 -39.57
N GLY A 172 -10.84 14.41 -40.39
CA GLY A 172 -11.58 13.39 -41.12
C GLY A 172 -12.73 14.00 -41.94
N SER A 173 -13.96 13.55 -41.66
CA SER A 173 -15.19 14.09 -42.28
C SER A 173 -15.85 15.22 -41.49
N PHE A 174 -15.29 15.60 -40.33
CA PHE A 174 -15.84 16.64 -39.46
C PHE A 174 -15.35 18.03 -39.91
N PRO A 175 -16.26 19.00 -40.17
CA PRO A 175 -15.88 20.31 -40.72
C PRO A 175 -15.26 21.28 -39.69
N GLY A 176 -15.08 20.86 -38.43
CA GLY A 176 -14.64 21.72 -37.33
C GLY A 176 -15.80 22.41 -36.60
N GLY A 177 -15.54 22.90 -35.39
CA GLY A 177 -16.47 23.65 -34.55
C GLY A 177 -16.66 23.10 -33.13
N ASP A 178 -17.74 23.53 -32.47
CA ASP A 178 -18.06 23.16 -31.09
C ASP A 178 -18.67 21.74 -30.99
N LEU A 179 -17.90 20.79 -30.45
CA LEU A 179 -18.33 19.41 -30.23
C LEU A 179 -19.05 19.18 -28.90
N ARG A 180 -19.11 20.15 -27.99
CA ARG A 180 -19.64 19.94 -26.63
C ARG A 180 -21.08 19.46 -26.62
N ASN A 181 -21.93 20.01 -27.50
CA ASN A 181 -23.32 19.57 -27.62
C ASN A 181 -23.43 18.12 -28.14
N LEU A 182 -22.58 17.74 -29.09
CA LEU A 182 -22.56 16.37 -29.61
C LEU A 182 -22.11 15.40 -28.51
N VAL A 183 -20.96 15.66 -27.90
CA VAL A 183 -20.39 14.84 -26.81
C VAL A 183 -21.39 14.70 -25.66
N ARG A 184 -22.07 15.77 -25.26
CA ARG A 184 -23.12 15.71 -24.22
C ARG A 184 -24.26 14.75 -24.57
N ILE A 185 -24.59 14.59 -25.85
CA ILE A 185 -25.70 13.73 -26.30
C ILE A 185 -25.24 12.28 -26.45
N VAL A 186 -24.08 12.07 -27.07
CA VAL A 186 -23.63 10.72 -27.47
C VAL A 186 -22.73 10.04 -26.44
N ALA A 187 -21.96 10.83 -25.68
CA ALA A 187 -20.97 10.34 -24.72
C ALA A 187 -20.96 11.22 -23.44
N PRO A 188 -22.09 11.32 -22.70
CA PRO A 188 -22.27 12.26 -21.59
C PRO A 188 -21.32 12.05 -20.40
N ASN A 189 -20.71 10.88 -20.27
CA ASN A 189 -19.76 10.56 -19.19
C ASN A 189 -18.31 10.77 -19.61
N LEU A 190 -18.00 10.81 -20.92
CA LEU A 190 -16.65 10.96 -21.46
C LEU A 190 -15.85 12.10 -20.81
N PRO A 191 -16.34 13.36 -20.77
CA PRO A 191 -15.51 14.47 -20.29
C PRO A 191 -15.24 14.37 -18.79
N ARG A 192 -16.16 13.74 -18.04
CA ARG A 192 -16.05 13.59 -16.58
C ARG A 192 -15.11 12.46 -16.21
N ALA A 193 -15.21 11.32 -16.91
CA ALA A 193 -14.31 10.19 -16.74
C ALA A 193 -12.87 10.58 -17.11
N LEU A 194 -12.69 11.22 -18.27
CA LEU A 194 -11.39 11.69 -18.71
C LEU A 194 -10.77 12.71 -17.74
N ALA A 195 -11.56 13.69 -17.26
CA ALA A 195 -11.08 14.64 -16.26
C ALA A 195 -10.66 13.95 -14.94
N ALA A 196 -11.39 12.91 -14.51
CA ALA A 196 -11.04 12.14 -13.32
C ALA A 196 -9.71 11.39 -13.51
N ILE A 197 -9.55 10.67 -14.63
CA ILE A 197 -8.35 9.88 -14.93
C ILE A 197 -7.12 10.79 -15.03
N LEU A 198 -7.20 11.89 -15.81
CA LEU A 198 -6.11 12.87 -15.93
C LEU A 198 -5.74 13.47 -14.56
N ALA A 199 -6.73 13.72 -13.70
CA ALA A 199 -6.48 14.21 -12.35
C ALA A 199 -5.80 13.18 -11.45
N GLY A 200 -6.12 11.89 -11.60
CA GLY A 200 -5.48 10.78 -10.90
C GLY A 200 -4.00 10.64 -11.28
N TYR A 201 -3.69 10.58 -12.58
CA TYR A 201 -2.30 10.56 -13.04
C TYR A 201 -1.52 11.80 -12.59
N ALA A 202 -2.14 12.98 -12.64
CA ALA A 202 -1.52 14.21 -12.15
C ALA A 202 -1.22 14.17 -10.63
N VAL A 203 -1.99 13.40 -9.85
CA VAL A 203 -1.71 13.15 -8.43
C VAL A 203 -0.48 12.25 -8.26
N LEU A 204 -0.26 11.22 -9.08
CA LEU A 204 0.97 10.43 -9.03
C LEU A 204 2.19 11.35 -9.27
N GLY A 205 2.18 12.03 -10.42
CA GLY A 205 3.07 13.14 -10.75
C GLY A 205 4.58 12.85 -10.72
N ASP A 206 4.98 11.58 -10.86
CA ASP A 206 6.33 11.24 -11.24
C ASP A 206 6.63 11.69 -12.67
N ASN A 207 7.90 11.73 -13.04
CA ASN A 207 8.31 12.30 -14.33
C ASN A 207 7.72 11.53 -15.52
N LYS A 208 7.68 10.20 -15.46
CA LYS A 208 7.18 9.39 -16.57
C LYS A 208 5.68 9.60 -16.75
N THR A 209 4.92 9.62 -15.66
CA THR A 209 3.49 9.93 -15.69
C THR A 209 3.21 11.34 -16.23
N LEU A 210 4.01 12.34 -15.87
CA LEU A 210 3.83 13.70 -16.39
C LEU A 210 4.21 13.83 -17.87
N ASP A 211 5.27 13.16 -18.30
CA ASP A 211 5.68 13.11 -19.71
C ASP A 211 4.60 12.40 -20.56
N MET A 212 4.03 11.30 -20.05
CA MET A 212 2.88 10.61 -20.63
C MET A 212 1.67 11.56 -20.75
N LEU A 213 1.33 12.30 -19.70
CA LEU A 213 0.21 13.25 -19.75
C LEU A 213 0.43 14.37 -20.77
N ASP A 214 1.66 14.89 -20.89
CA ASP A 214 2.01 15.88 -21.92
C ASP A 214 1.81 15.32 -23.33
N GLU A 215 2.20 14.07 -23.55
CA GLU A 215 2.01 13.42 -24.83
C GLU A 215 0.52 13.11 -25.11
N MET A 216 -0.24 12.66 -24.11
CA MET A 216 -1.69 12.51 -24.25
C MET A 216 -2.36 13.84 -24.62
N LEU A 217 -1.94 14.96 -24.00
CA LEU A 217 -2.42 16.29 -24.39
C LEU A 217 -2.00 16.67 -25.82
N SER A 218 -0.79 16.31 -26.23
CA SER A 218 -0.29 16.50 -27.60
C SER A 218 -1.15 15.74 -28.61
N MET A 219 -1.50 14.48 -28.32
CA MET A 219 -2.43 13.70 -29.15
C MET A 219 -3.82 14.35 -29.21
N LEU A 220 -4.30 14.90 -28.10
CA LEU A 220 -5.55 15.66 -28.03
C LEU A 220 -5.48 17.03 -28.73
N SER A 221 -4.31 17.50 -29.17
CA SER A 221 -4.21 18.75 -29.95
C SER A 221 -4.95 18.66 -31.29
N MET A 222 -5.11 17.45 -31.83
CA MET A 222 -5.97 17.18 -32.99
C MET A 222 -7.45 17.52 -32.71
N LEU A 223 -7.87 17.48 -31.44
CA LEU A 223 -9.20 17.90 -31.00
C LEU A 223 -9.25 19.41 -30.64
N GLY A 224 -8.28 20.21 -31.08
CA GLY A 224 -8.24 21.66 -30.84
C GLY A 224 -7.69 22.07 -29.48
N LEU A 225 -7.15 21.12 -28.72
CA LEU A 225 -6.49 21.42 -27.46
C LEU A 225 -5.18 22.16 -27.75
N THR A 226 -5.02 23.37 -27.23
CA THR A 226 -3.71 24.03 -27.18
C THR A 226 -3.05 23.60 -25.87
N PRO A 227 -1.91 22.89 -25.90
CA PRO A 227 -1.21 22.51 -24.68
C PRO A 227 -0.88 23.77 -23.86
N PRO A 228 -1.02 23.71 -22.52
CA PRO A 228 -0.69 24.84 -21.67
C PRO A 228 0.80 25.18 -21.77
N GLU A 229 1.13 26.46 -21.54
CA GLU A 229 2.53 26.88 -21.49
C GLU A 229 3.27 26.13 -20.36
N GLY A 230 4.36 25.44 -20.71
CA GLY A 230 5.09 24.57 -19.78
C GLY A 230 4.50 23.18 -19.56
N GLY A 231 3.53 22.75 -20.38
CA GLY A 231 2.94 21.42 -20.32
C GLY A 231 1.98 21.23 -19.14
N ILE A 232 1.37 20.04 -19.04
CA ILE A 232 0.50 19.64 -17.93
C ILE A 232 1.20 19.76 -16.58
N ARG A 233 2.54 19.65 -16.56
CA ARG A 233 3.35 19.84 -15.36
C ARG A 233 3.20 21.23 -14.75
N SER A 234 2.95 22.27 -15.56
CA SER A 234 2.76 23.63 -15.03
C SER A 234 1.39 23.81 -14.34
N LEU A 235 0.45 22.91 -14.60
CA LEU A 235 -0.93 22.97 -14.11
C LEU A 235 -1.30 21.85 -13.13
N SER A 236 -0.39 20.91 -12.85
CA SER A 236 -0.65 19.75 -11.99
C SER A 236 -0.04 19.90 -10.60
N GLN A 237 -0.66 19.23 -9.64
CA GLN A 237 -0.15 19.07 -8.27
C GLN A 237 -0.10 17.58 -7.93
N SER A 238 1.05 17.12 -7.41
CA SER A 238 1.29 15.70 -7.16
C SER A 238 1.45 15.37 -5.68
N VAL A 239 1.17 14.13 -5.29
CA VAL A 239 1.51 13.51 -4.01
C VAL A 239 2.54 12.42 -4.31
N PRO A 240 3.85 12.73 -4.30
CA PRO A 240 4.88 11.81 -4.76
C PRO A 240 4.90 10.45 -4.04
N ALA A 241 4.42 10.39 -2.79
CA ALA A 241 4.27 9.15 -2.03
C ALA A 241 3.30 8.14 -2.69
N LEU A 242 2.42 8.57 -3.60
CA LEU A 242 1.46 7.71 -4.29
C LEU A 242 1.95 7.23 -5.66
N ALA A 243 3.03 7.80 -6.21
CA ALA A 243 3.61 7.32 -7.46
C ALA A 243 4.22 5.91 -7.30
N HIS A 244 4.51 5.19 -8.38
CA HIS A 244 5.14 3.86 -8.29
C HIS A 244 6.46 3.86 -7.51
N ASN A 245 7.26 4.92 -7.55
CA ASN A 245 8.49 5.06 -6.74
C ASN A 245 8.26 5.75 -5.38
N GLY A 246 7.02 6.10 -5.05
CA GLY A 246 6.62 6.62 -3.75
C GLY A 246 6.42 5.50 -2.74
N ASP A 247 6.22 5.87 -1.48
CA ASP A 247 5.98 4.94 -0.36
C ASP A 247 4.69 5.39 0.36
N ALA A 248 3.56 4.77 0.00
CA ALA A 248 2.24 5.25 0.40
C ALA A 248 1.90 4.90 1.86
N ASN A 249 2.41 3.78 2.38
CA ASN A 249 2.21 3.32 3.76
C ASN A 249 3.37 3.66 4.71
N SER A 250 4.46 4.24 4.19
CA SER A 250 5.66 4.61 4.95
C SER A 250 6.41 3.43 5.57
N ASP A 251 6.41 2.27 4.90
CA ASP A 251 7.10 1.07 5.37
C ASP A 251 8.56 0.95 4.89
N GLY A 252 9.01 1.91 4.07
CA GLY A 252 10.36 1.96 3.51
C GLY A 252 10.52 1.26 2.18
N PHE A 253 9.45 0.69 1.61
CA PHE A 253 9.42 0.12 0.27
C PHE A 253 8.62 1.02 -0.68
N THR A 254 9.01 1.01 -1.95
CA THR A 254 8.24 1.74 -2.96
C THR A 254 6.94 1.00 -3.28
N ASN A 255 5.94 1.72 -3.80
CA ASN A 255 4.70 1.12 -4.29
C ASN A 255 5.00 0.08 -5.40
N ARG A 256 6.04 0.27 -6.21
CA ARG A 256 6.52 -0.74 -7.17
C ARG A 256 7.01 -2.00 -6.47
N GLN A 257 7.86 -1.86 -5.45
CA GLN A 257 8.34 -3.01 -4.68
C GLN A 257 7.19 -3.73 -3.97
N ALA A 258 6.21 -2.98 -3.44
CA ALA A 258 5.01 -3.55 -2.87
C ALA A 258 4.17 -4.31 -3.91
N PHE A 259 4.01 -3.77 -5.12
CA PHE A 259 3.35 -4.47 -6.22
C PHE A 259 4.06 -5.78 -6.56
N ASP A 260 5.38 -5.72 -6.77
CA ASP A 260 6.19 -6.91 -7.10
C ASP A 260 6.10 -7.97 -5.99
N TYR A 261 6.13 -7.56 -4.72
CA TYR A 261 6.04 -8.47 -3.59
C TYR A 261 4.65 -9.08 -3.40
N TYR A 262 3.60 -8.26 -3.31
CA TYR A 262 2.26 -8.75 -3.00
C TYR A 262 1.62 -9.43 -4.21
N VAL A 263 1.73 -8.82 -5.38
CA VAL A 263 1.02 -9.27 -6.58
C VAL A 263 1.85 -10.30 -7.33
N SER A 264 3.06 -9.91 -7.77
CA SER A 264 3.87 -10.77 -8.65
C SER A 264 4.44 -11.99 -7.91
N TYR A 265 4.94 -11.81 -6.69
CA TYR A 265 5.56 -12.87 -5.90
C TYR A 265 4.53 -13.63 -5.04
N SER A 266 3.68 -12.92 -4.28
CA SER A 266 2.73 -13.55 -3.34
C SER A 266 1.39 -13.95 -3.97
N GLY A 267 1.10 -13.53 -5.21
CA GLY A 267 -0.12 -13.89 -5.93
C GLY A 267 -1.39 -13.17 -5.44
N CYS A 268 -1.25 -11.98 -4.83
CA CYS A 268 -2.38 -11.13 -4.46
C CYS A 268 -3.15 -10.69 -5.72
N ALA A 269 -4.47 -10.56 -5.61
CA ALA A 269 -5.28 -10.05 -6.70
C ALA A 269 -5.04 -8.54 -6.89
N TYR A 270 -5.08 -8.06 -8.14
CA TYR A 270 -4.94 -6.63 -8.45
C TYR A 270 -5.94 -5.75 -7.69
N SER A 271 -7.16 -6.25 -7.46
CA SER A 271 -8.20 -5.52 -6.72
C SER A 271 -7.89 -5.30 -5.24
N ASP A 272 -7.06 -6.15 -4.65
CA ASP A 272 -6.75 -6.12 -3.22
C ASP A 272 -5.50 -5.28 -2.93
N TYR A 273 -4.58 -5.21 -3.91
CA TYR A 273 -3.30 -4.51 -3.79
C TYR A 273 -3.42 -3.06 -3.29
N PRO A 274 -4.31 -2.19 -3.83
CA PRO A 274 -4.40 -0.80 -3.37
C PRO A 274 -4.67 -0.63 -1.88
N ALA A 275 -5.49 -1.50 -1.30
CA ALA A 275 -5.81 -1.44 0.12
C ALA A 275 -4.60 -1.82 0.98
N ILE A 276 -3.80 -2.79 0.53
CA ILE A 276 -2.57 -3.23 1.19
C ILE A 276 -1.49 -2.15 1.08
N ALA A 277 -1.29 -1.59 -0.11
CA ALA A 277 -0.24 -0.61 -0.39
C ALA A 277 -0.36 0.69 0.42
N VAL A 278 -1.53 1.01 0.96
CA VAL A 278 -1.77 2.20 1.79
C VAL A 278 -1.96 1.88 3.28
N ASP A 279 -1.89 0.60 3.66
CA ASP A 279 -2.13 0.16 5.03
C ASP A 279 -0.81 0.11 5.83
N PRO A 280 -0.57 1.03 6.78
CA PRO A 280 0.64 1.03 7.60
C PRO A 280 0.72 -0.17 8.55
N ASP A 281 -0.39 -0.87 8.81
CA ASP A 281 -0.41 -2.08 9.64
C ASP A 281 -0.02 -3.33 8.83
N GLN A 282 0.26 -3.19 7.52
CA GLN A 282 0.73 -4.25 6.63
C GLN A 282 2.06 -3.92 5.98
N PRO A 283 3.13 -3.71 6.77
CA PRO A 283 4.45 -3.48 6.21
C PRO A 283 5.00 -4.76 5.56
N ILE A 284 5.79 -4.60 4.52
CA ILE A 284 6.59 -5.68 3.97
C ILE A 284 7.67 -6.09 5.00
N GLN A 285 7.60 -7.33 5.49
CA GLN A 285 8.57 -7.86 6.47
C GLN A 285 9.50 -8.90 5.82
N LEU A 286 10.74 -8.49 5.54
CA LEU A 286 11.74 -9.33 4.88
C LEU A 286 12.91 -9.74 5.77
N LEU A 287 13.02 -9.16 6.96
CA LEU A 287 14.06 -9.45 7.93
C LEU A 287 13.43 -9.66 9.31
N THR A 288 13.77 -10.78 9.94
CA THR A 288 13.45 -11.06 11.34
C THR A 288 14.71 -11.41 12.11
N LEU A 289 14.66 -11.21 13.43
CA LEU A 289 15.77 -11.51 14.32
C LEU A 289 15.35 -12.54 15.37
N GLU A 290 15.90 -13.74 15.23
CA GLU A 290 15.63 -14.88 16.12
C GLU A 290 16.65 -14.97 17.26
N GLY A 291 16.34 -15.78 18.28
CA GLY A 291 17.27 -16.08 19.38
C GLY A 291 17.19 -15.15 20.59
N GLY A 292 16.38 -14.10 20.54
CA GLY A 292 16.11 -13.25 21.71
C GLY A 292 15.29 -13.95 22.79
N GLY A 293 15.29 -13.40 24.01
CA GLY A 293 14.55 -13.95 25.14
C GLY A 293 15.23 -13.74 26.49
N VAL A 294 14.86 -14.58 27.46
CA VAL A 294 15.38 -14.55 28.83
C VAL A 294 16.31 -15.74 29.05
N PHE A 295 17.54 -15.47 29.48
CA PHE A 295 18.60 -16.45 29.70
C PHE A 295 19.20 -16.32 31.10
N THR A 296 20.04 -17.28 31.47
CA THR A 296 20.81 -17.24 32.72
C THR A 296 22.28 -16.93 32.45
N VAL A 297 22.97 -16.31 33.42
CA VAL A 297 24.42 -16.08 33.35
C VAL A 297 25.17 -17.38 33.00
N GLY A 298 26.15 -17.27 32.11
CA GLY A 298 26.97 -18.36 31.57
C GLY A 298 26.33 -19.12 30.43
N THR A 299 25.19 -18.67 29.91
CA THR A 299 24.53 -19.33 28.76
C THR A 299 25.12 -18.82 27.45
N ARG A 300 25.33 -19.71 26.48
CA ARG A 300 25.56 -19.31 25.10
C ARG A 300 24.26 -18.82 24.49
N VAL A 301 24.22 -17.57 24.02
CA VAL A 301 23.10 -16.99 23.28
C VAL A 301 23.51 -16.83 21.83
N GLU A 302 22.66 -17.26 20.90
CA GLU A 302 22.87 -17.13 19.47
C GLU A 302 21.69 -16.36 18.89
N LEU A 303 21.98 -15.21 18.27
CA LEU A 303 21.01 -14.39 17.57
C LEU A 303 21.21 -14.59 16.07
N THR A 304 20.13 -14.78 15.32
CA THR A 304 20.20 -15.09 13.89
C THR A 304 19.28 -14.17 13.10
N ALA A 305 19.83 -13.53 12.09
CA ALA A 305 19.09 -12.77 11.09
C ALA A 305 18.50 -13.74 10.08
N VAL A 306 17.18 -13.70 9.91
CA VAL A 306 16.46 -14.51 8.95
C VAL A 306 15.89 -13.59 7.88
N LEU A 307 16.47 -13.67 6.68
CA LEU A 307 16.08 -12.92 5.49
C LEU A 307 15.14 -13.76 4.61
N ASN A 308 14.22 -13.09 3.91
CA ASN A 308 13.55 -13.70 2.76
C ASN A 308 14.46 -13.64 1.53
N GLU A 309 15.33 -14.65 1.40
CA GLU A 309 16.34 -14.76 0.34
C GLU A 309 15.77 -14.92 -1.09
N GLU A 310 14.45 -15.15 -1.22
CA GLU A 310 13.79 -15.18 -2.54
C GLU A 310 13.44 -13.77 -3.04
N VAL A 311 13.37 -12.79 -2.15
CA VAL A 311 12.96 -11.41 -2.44
C VAL A 311 14.12 -10.43 -2.34
N VAL A 312 15.04 -10.66 -1.40
CA VAL A 312 16.20 -9.80 -1.15
C VAL A 312 17.48 -10.58 -0.94
N ALA A 313 18.62 -9.99 -1.32
CA ALA A 313 19.95 -10.52 -1.00
C ALA A 313 20.81 -9.44 -0.33
N PRO A 314 21.66 -9.78 0.67
CA PRO A 314 22.66 -8.84 1.17
C PRO A 314 23.58 -8.36 0.04
N GLU A 315 23.91 -7.06 -0.01
CA GLU A 315 24.82 -6.49 -1.02
C GLU A 315 26.23 -7.11 -0.99
N SER A 316 26.61 -7.68 0.16
CA SER A 316 27.84 -8.44 0.32
C SER A 316 27.74 -9.45 1.48
N PRO A 317 28.63 -10.46 1.55
CA PRO A 317 28.65 -11.41 2.67
C PRO A 317 28.84 -10.77 4.06
N ASP A 318 29.49 -9.60 4.11
CA ASP A 318 29.82 -8.87 5.34
C ASP A 318 28.92 -7.64 5.55
N ALA A 319 27.76 -7.59 4.90
CA ALA A 319 26.85 -6.43 4.91
C ALA A 319 26.13 -6.21 6.26
N PHE A 320 26.19 -7.17 7.18
CA PHE A 320 25.44 -7.11 8.43
C PHE A 320 26.13 -6.20 9.44
N THR A 321 25.38 -5.29 10.04
CA THR A 321 25.86 -4.47 11.16
C THR A 321 25.03 -4.72 12.41
N TRP A 322 25.66 -5.28 13.44
CA TRP A 322 25.02 -5.54 14.74
C TRP A 322 25.17 -4.36 15.70
N TYR A 323 24.17 -4.18 16.55
CA TYR A 323 24.13 -3.16 17.60
C TYR A 323 23.61 -3.77 18.90
N ASN A 324 24.14 -3.30 20.04
CA ASN A 324 23.50 -3.44 21.34
C ASN A 324 23.07 -2.05 21.82
N GLY A 325 21.76 -1.80 21.84
CA GLY A 325 21.24 -0.45 22.07
C GLY A 325 21.65 0.49 20.92
N LEU A 326 22.49 1.48 21.22
CA LEU A 326 23.02 2.44 20.23
C LEU A 326 24.46 2.13 19.79
N ASP A 327 25.13 1.20 20.46
CA ASP A 327 26.54 0.93 20.26
C ASP A 327 26.74 -0.14 19.17
N PRO A 328 27.51 0.14 18.11
CA PRO A 328 27.79 -0.83 17.06
C PRO A 328 28.78 -1.91 17.54
N LEU A 329 28.49 -3.16 17.20
CA LEU A 329 29.34 -4.32 17.46
C LEU A 329 30.20 -4.60 16.22
N THR A 330 31.27 -3.82 16.05
CA THR A 330 32.06 -3.76 14.80
C THR A 330 32.79 -5.04 14.41
N GLU A 331 32.89 -6.01 15.31
CA GLU A 331 33.54 -7.30 15.05
C GLU A 331 32.55 -8.37 14.54
N SER A 332 31.25 -8.05 14.45
CA SER A 332 30.20 -8.97 14.02
C SER A 332 29.60 -8.50 12.70
N THR A 333 30.05 -9.12 11.60
CA THR A 333 29.64 -8.77 10.22
C THR A 333 28.82 -9.86 9.53
N GLU A 334 28.61 -10.99 10.20
CA GLU A 334 27.85 -12.12 9.66
C GLU A 334 26.36 -12.04 10.06
N GLY A 335 25.51 -12.83 9.40
CA GLY A 335 24.07 -12.92 9.69
C GLY A 335 23.73 -13.56 11.05
N TYR A 336 24.71 -13.89 11.88
CA TYR A 336 24.52 -14.39 13.24
C TYR A 336 25.48 -13.72 14.22
N LEU A 337 25.05 -13.63 15.47
CA LEU A 337 25.82 -13.12 16.60
C LEU A 337 25.80 -14.14 17.73
N VAL A 338 26.98 -14.55 18.19
CA VAL A 338 27.13 -15.45 19.33
C VAL A 338 27.66 -14.70 20.53
N LEU A 339 26.92 -14.75 21.63
CA LEU A 339 27.36 -14.31 22.96
C LEU A 339 27.76 -15.55 23.76
N GLU A 340 29.06 -15.72 23.98
CA GLU A 340 29.61 -16.82 24.78
C GLU A 340 29.69 -16.42 26.25
N ASP A 341 29.49 -17.37 27.17
CA ASP A 341 29.67 -17.17 28.62
C ASP A 341 28.99 -15.90 29.17
N THR A 342 27.75 -15.63 28.74
CA THR A 342 27.04 -14.36 28.98
C THR A 342 26.99 -13.91 30.44
N ASP A 343 27.03 -12.60 30.67
CA ASP A 343 26.78 -11.99 31.97
C ASP A 343 25.63 -10.96 31.94
N GLU A 344 25.31 -10.35 33.08
CA GLU A 344 24.19 -9.40 33.19
C GLU A 344 24.35 -8.18 32.26
N SER A 345 25.60 -7.79 31.93
CA SER A 345 25.91 -6.65 31.06
C SER A 345 25.65 -6.90 29.58
N ASP A 346 25.51 -8.18 29.18
CA ASP A 346 25.06 -8.57 27.83
C ASP A 346 23.54 -8.41 27.64
N SER A 347 22.80 -8.02 28.68
CA SER A 347 21.38 -7.70 28.52
C SER A 347 21.21 -6.43 27.70
N GLY A 348 20.28 -6.46 26.73
CA GLY A 348 20.07 -5.32 25.85
C GLY A 348 19.02 -5.55 24.79
N ASN A 349 18.78 -4.50 23.99
CA ASN A 349 18.00 -4.60 22.77
C ASN A 349 18.99 -4.71 21.62
N TYR A 350 19.11 -5.91 21.07
CA TYR A 350 19.99 -6.17 19.95
C TYR A 350 19.28 -5.78 18.66
N LYS A 351 19.97 -5.04 17.81
CA LYS A 351 19.48 -4.62 16.51
C LYS A 351 20.47 -5.08 15.45
N ILE A 352 19.94 -5.49 14.31
CA ILE A 352 20.72 -5.74 13.11
C ILE A 352 20.24 -4.82 11.99
N VAL A 353 21.18 -4.32 11.20
CA VAL A 353 20.95 -3.51 10.00
C VAL A 353 21.66 -4.16 8.83
N VAL A 354 20.96 -4.30 7.70
CA VAL A 354 21.48 -4.99 6.51
C VAL A 354 21.07 -4.20 5.26
N PRO A 355 22.02 -3.65 4.48
CA PRO A 355 21.72 -3.19 3.13
C PRO A 355 21.51 -4.40 2.22
N VAL A 356 20.46 -4.35 1.40
CA VAL A 356 20.05 -5.45 0.53
C VAL A 356 19.72 -4.98 -0.88
N GLU A 357 19.89 -5.89 -1.82
CA GLU A 357 19.45 -5.77 -3.21
C GLU A 357 18.03 -6.36 -3.34
N TRP A 358 17.20 -5.71 -4.17
CA TRP A 358 15.86 -6.19 -4.52
C TRP A 358 15.96 -7.23 -5.65
N LEU A 359 15.49 -8.45 -5.42
CA LEU A 359 15.64 -9.55 -6.39
C LEU A 359 14.47 -9.68 -7.37
N LEU A 360 13.30 -9.11 -7.04
CA LEU A 360 12.10 -9.25 -7.87
C LEU A 360 12.13 -8.34 -9.12
N ASP A 361 12.88 -7.23 -9.05
CA ASP A 361 13.16 -6.36 -10.19
C ASP A 361 14.65 -5.96 -10.18
N PRO A 362 15.52 -6.72 -10.88
CA PRO A 362 16.95 -6.44 -10.94
C PRO A 362 17.31 -5.10 -11.62
N GLU A 363 16.37 -4.45 -12.31
CA GLU A 363 16.59 -3.11 -12.86
C GLU A 363 16.33 -2.01 -11.82
N ASP A 364 15.60 -2.32 -10.75
CA ASP A 364 15.41 -1.42 -9.61
C ASP A 364 16.70 -1.37 -8.77
N ASN A 365 17.36 -0.20 -8.79
CA ASN A 365 18.58 0.07 -8.03
C ASN A 365 18.32 0.93 -6.80
N THR A 366 17.07 0.97 -6.30
CA THR A 366 16.71 1.70 -5.09
C THR A 366 17.39 1.05 -3.88
N PRO A 367 18.22 1.79 -3.10
CA PRO A 367 18.88 1.22 -1.93
C PRO A 367 17.86 0.83 -0.85
N ILE A 368 17.89 -0.41 -0.40
CA ILE A 368 17.02 -0.92 0.68
C ILE A 368 17.89 -1.22 1.90
N ILE A 369 17.48 -0.70 3.06
CA ILE A 369 18.12 -0.99 4.35
C ILE A 369 17.10 -1.64 5.25
N LEU A 370 17.27 -2.94 5.49
CA LEU A 370 16.43 -3.68 6.42
C LEU A 370 16.98 -3.54 7.84
N SER A 371 16.07 -3.55 8.81
CA SER A 371 16.47 -3.68 10.21
C SER A 371 15.47 -4.50 11.02
N ALA A 372 15.99 -5.26 11.97
CA ALA A 372 15.21 -6.01 12.94
C ALA A 372 15.82 -5.89 14.33
N SER A 373 15.03 -6.11 15.37
CA SER A 373 15.51 -6.03 16.76
C SER A 373 14.87 -7.09 17.64
N THR A 374 15.59 -7.51 18.67
CA THR A 374 15.13 -8.47 19.66
C THR A 374 15.74 -8.18 21.03
N ALA A 375 14.99 -8.48 22.08
CA ALA A 375 15.43 -8.26 23.45
C ALA A 375 16.16 -9.49 23.98
N VAL A 376 17.31 -9.28 24.62
CA VAL A 376 18.05 -10.31 25.36
C VAL A 376 18.12 -9.86 26.81
N GLN A 377 17.68 -10.73 27.73
CA GLN A 377 17.75 -10.48 29.16
C GLN A 377 18.52 -11.62 29.83
N ILE A 378 19.67 -11.31 30.42
CA ILE A 378 20.49 -12.25 31.17
C ILE A 378 20.25 -12.03 32.66
N ASN A 379 19.68 -13.04 33.33
CA ASN A 379 19.43 -12.99 34.76
C ASN A 379 20.42 -13.87 35.52
N PRO A 380 20.82 -13.49 36.75
CA PRO A 380 21.58 -14.38 37.61
C PRO A 380 20.77 -15.66 37.86
N PRO A 381 21.43 -16.81 38.05
CA PRO A 381 20.74 -18.05 38.38
C PRO A 381 19.91 -17.82 39.64
N VAL A 382 18.60 -18.03 39.55
CA VAL A 382 17.72 -17.94 40.72
C VAL A 382 18.27 -18.92 41.75
N PRO A 383 18.65 -18.46 42.96
CA PRO A 383 19.08 -19.38 44.00
C PRO A 383 17.98 -20.41 44.15
N ALA A 384 18.32 -21.69 44.05
CA ALA A 384 17.40 -22.75 44.44
C ALA A 384 17.11 -22.54 45.93
N ILE A 385 16.10 -21.73 46.24
CA ILE A 385 15.47 -21.69 47.55
C ILE A 385 14.84 -23.05 47.65
N SER A 386 15.62 -24.04 48.12
CA SER A 386 15.14 -25.40 48.29
C SER A 386 13.82 -25.28 49.03
N GLY A 387 12.73 -25.77 48.41
CA GLY A 387 11.37 -25.68 48.97
C GLY A 387 11.26 -26.22 50.41
N LYS A 388 12.31 -26.89 50.90
CA LYS A 388 12.55 -27.25 52.30
C LYS A 388 12.46 -26.07 53.27
N TRP A 389 12.96 -24.87 52.94
CA TRP A 389 12.92 -23.73 53.88
C TRP A 389 11.50 -23.19 54.06
N TRP A 390 10.73 -23.06 52.97
CA TRP A 390 9.32 -22.67 53.05
C TRP A 390 8.46 -23.75 53.71
N LEU A 391 8.69 -25.04 53.41
CA LEU A 391 7.98 -26.14 54.07
C LEU A 391 8.29 -26.22 55.57
N THR A 392 9.55 -26.01 55.98
CA THR A 392 9.92 -26.02 57.41
C THR A 392 9.36 -24.82 58.16
N LEU A 393 9.27 -23.65 57.52
CA LEU A 393 8.63 -22.46 58.11
C LEU A 393 7.11 -22.64 58.24
N LEU A 394 6.45 -23.22 57.23
CA LEU A 394 5.02 -23.57 57.29
C LEU A 394 4.73 -24.67 58.33
N LEU A 395 5.55 -25.73 58.37
CA LEU A 395 5.40 -26.82 59.35
C LEU A 395 5.63 -26.34 60.80
N SER A 396 6.57 -25.42 61.02
CA SER A 396 6.81 -24.86 62.36
C SER A 396 5.68 -23.93 62.81
N VAL A 397 5.06 -23.15 61.91
CA VAL A 397 3.86 -22.36 62.22
C VAL A 397 2.64 -23.24 62.50
N VAL A 398 2.46 -24.34 61.75
CA VAL A 398 1.39 -25.33 62.00
C VAL A 398 1.62 -26.08 63.33
N ALA A 399 2.86 -26.42 63.66
CA ALA A 399 3.19 -27.04 64.95
C ALA A 399 2.97 -26.07 66.13
N LEU A 400 3.31 -24.79 65.98
CA LEU A 400 3.10 -23.75 67.00
C LEU A 400 1.61 -23.47 67.23
N SER A 401 0.81 -23.36 66.16
CA SER A 401 -0.64 -23.18 66.26
C SER A 401 -1.33 -24.42 66.86
N GLY A 402 -0.89 -25.63 66.51
CA GLY A 402 -1.32 -26.87 67.16
C GLY A 402 -1.04 -26.91 68.66
N MET A 403 0.14 -26.45 69.10
CA MET A 403 0.49 -26.36 70.52
C MET A 403 -0.37 -25.34 71.29
N VAL A 404 -0.73 -24.21 70.67
CA VAL A 404 -1.62 -23.20 71.27
C VAL A 404 -3.04 -23.78 71.47
N VAL A 405 -3.58 -24.47 70.47
CA VAL A 405 -4.92 -25.09 70.54
C VAL A 405 -4.98 -26.22 71.59
N ILE A 406 -3.93 -27.02 71.72
CA ILE A 406 -3.85 -28.08 72.75
C ILE A 406 -3.77 -27.48 74.15
N ARG A 407 -3.00 -26.41 74.36
CA ARG A 407 -2.95 -25.69 75.65
C ARG A 407 -4.30 -25.08 76.01
N TYR A 408 -5.00 -24.49 75.04
CA TYR A 408 -6.32 -23.89 75.24
C TYR A 408 -7.37 -24.94 75.65
N ARG A 409 -7.44 -26.08 74.95
CA ARG A 409 -8.35 -27.19 75.31
C ARG A 409 -8.05 -27.85 76.66
N LYS A 410 -6.78 -27.81 77.11
CA LYS A 410 -6.40 -28.33 78.43
C LYS A 410 -6.84 -27.39 79.57
N GLN A 411 -6.95 -26.08 79.32
CA GLN A 411 -7.50 -25.12 80.27
C GLN A 411 -9.03 -25.21 80.37
N GLU A 412 -9.76 -25.44 79.28
CA GLU A 412 -11.23 -25.60 79.33
C GLU A 412 -11.68 -26.85 80.11
N ARG A 413 -10.90 -27.93 80.11
CA ARG A 413 -11.19 -29.13 80.93
C ARG A 413 -10.99 -28.95 82.43
N LEU A 414 -10.34 -27.86 82.86
CA LEU A 414 -10.10 -27.54 84.27
C LEU A 414 -11.11 -26.54 84.84
N ILE A 415 -12.07 -26.06 84.04
CA ILE A 415 -13.18 -25.26 84.53
C ILE A 415 -14.31 -26.22 84.93
N PRO A 416 -14.63 -26.40 86.23
CA PRO A 416 -15.76 -27.21 86.62
C PRO A 416 -17.04 -26.55 86.12
N LYS A 417 -17.90 -27.34 85.45
CA LYS A 417 -19.26 -26.92 85.11
C LYS A 417 -19.95 -26.49 86.40
N GLN A 418 -20.24 -25.19 86.54
CA GLN A 418 -21.18 -24.74 87.54
C GLN A 418 -22.59 -25.17 87.09
N GLU A 419 -23.17 -26.10 87.85
CA GLU A 419 -24.61 -26.33 87.90
C GLU A 419 -25.30 -25.04 88.33
N ASN A 420 -26.31 -24.64 87.55
CA ASN A 420 -27.37 -23.75 88.00
C ASN A 420 -28.70 -24.38 87.61
N GLN A 421 -29.39 -24.87 88.64
CA GLN A 421 -30.83 -25.19 88.80
C GLN A 421 -31.51 -26.16 87.83
#